data_AF-J9FFY2-F1
#
_entry.id   AF-J9FFY2-F1
#
_cell.length_a   1.000
_cell.length_b   1.000
_cell.length_c   1.000
_cell.angle_alpha   90.00
_cell.angle_beta   90.00
_cell.angle_gamma   90.00
#
_symmetry.space_group_name_H-M   'P 1'
#
loop_
_entity.id
_entity.type
_entity.pdbx_description
1 polymer ?
#
loop_
_entity_poly.entity_id
_entity_poly.type
_entity_poly.pdbx_seq_one_letter_code
_entity_poly.pdbx_strand_id
1 'polypeptide(L)'
;AGQILWGEGELNQEEWNVAKTYVFLSDGTIKKGGSWNFSTERQLLNLRLGEDAVSDLIIFAGHDWENQTETVLFTGLDQRGRSVWGKRVK
;
A
#
# COMPACT_ATOMS: atom_id res chain seq x y z
N ALA A 1 -16.19 13.77 8.20
CA ALA A 1 -16.17 13.11 9.53
C ALA A 1 -16.53 11.65 9.32
N GLY A 2 -15.59 10.73 9.59
CA GLY A 2 -15.82 9.29 9.47
C GLY A 2 -16.41 8.77 10.77
N GLN A 3 -17.73 8.77 10.87
CA GLN A 3 -18.45 8.13 11.95
C GLN A 3 -18.80 6.71 11.49
N ILE A 4 -18.24 5.69 12.16
CA ILE A 4 -18.80 4.34 12.09
C ILE A 4 -20.04 4.36 12.97
N LEU A 5 -21.19 4.01 12.41
CA LEU A 5 -22.44 3.87 13.15
C LEU A 5 -22.33 2.60 14.00
N TRP A 6 -21.86 2.76 15.22
CA TRP A 6 -21.87 1.70 16.24
C TRP A 6 -23.32 1.38 16.60
N GLY A 7 -23.87 0.28 16.08
CA GLY A 7 -25.26 -0.09 16.37
C GLY A 7 -25.82 -1.32 15.64
N GLU A 8 -25.27 -1.75 14.50
CA GLU A 8 -25.84 -2.87 13.70
C GLU A 8 -24.97 -4.14 13.67
N GLY A 9 -24.10 -4.31 14.67
CA GLY A 9 -23.53 -5.61 15.07
C GLY A 9 -22.48 -6.24 14.17
N GLU A 10 -22.52 -6.06 12.85
CA GLU A 10 -21.58 -6.66 11.91
C GLU A 10 -21.21 -5.66 10.81
N LEU A 11 -19.90 -5.51 10.57
CA LEU A 11 -19.37 -4.74 9.44
C LEU A 11 -19.47 -5.61 8.18
N ASN A 12 -19.99 -5.06 7.08
CA ASN A 12 -20.07 -5.79 5.81
C ASN A 12 -18.66 -6.08 5.27
N GLN A 13 -18.45 -7.22 4.61
CA GLN A 13 -17.13 -7.57 4.05
C GLN A 13 -16.54 -6.47 3.13
N GLU A 14 -17.40 -5.71 2.46
CA GLU A 14 -17.01 -4.61 1.55
C GLU A 14 -16.55 -3.34 2.28
N GLU A 15 -16.77 -3.25 3.60
CA GLU A 15 -16.37 -2.11 4.44
C GLU A 15 -14.99 -2.32 5.08
N TRP A 16 -14.37 -3.49 4.87
CA TRP A 16 -13.06 -3.83 5.42
C TRP A 16 -11.94 -3.53 4.43
N ASN A 17 -10.94 -2.80 4.90
CA ASN A 17 -9.67 -2.67 4.20
C ASN A 17 -8.81 -3.91 4.46
N VAL A 18 -8.94 -4.92 3.60
CA VAL A 18 -8.13 -6.13 3.66
C VAL A 18 -6.86 -5.97 2.81
N ALA A 19 -5.70 -6.16 3.43
CA ALA A 19 -4.42 -6.08 2.74
C ALA A 19 -4.26 -7.20 1.69
N LYS A 20 -3.56 -6.89 0.57
CA LYS A 20 -3.22 -7.85 -0.48
C LYS A 20 -1.70 -7.94 -0.65
N THR A 21 -1.19 -9.16 -0.81
CA THR A 21 0.24 -9.41 -0.99
C THR A 21 0.61 -9.41 -2.48
N TYR A 22 1.66 -8.66 -2.81
CA TYR A 22 2.25 -8.56 -4.14
C TYR A 22 3.75 -8.89 -4.09
N VAL A 23 4.28 -9.38 -5.21
CA VAL A 23 5.72 -9.68 -5.37
C VAL A 23 6.29 -8.74 -6.43
N PHE A 24 7.18 -7.86 -6.00
CA PHE A 24 7.84 -6.88 -6.86
C PHE A 24 9.14 -7.50 -7.38
N LEU A 25 9.28 -7.58 -8.70
CA LEU A 25 10.45 -8.16 -9.36
C LEU A 25 11.46 -7.05 -9.69
N SER A 26 12.75 -7.40 -9.73
CA SER A 26 13.84 -6.43 -9.93
C SER A 26 13.83 -5.75 -11.30
N ASP A 27 13.07 -6.27 -12.26
CA ASP A 27 12.89 -5.70 -13.60
C ASP A 27 11.82 -4.58 -13.66
N GLY A 28 11.24 -4.21 -12.51
CA GLY A 28 10.18 -3.20 -12.43
C GLY A 28 8.78 -3.76 -12.69
N THR A 29 8.60 -5.09 -12.74
CA THR A 29 7.29 -5.72 -12.90
C THR A 29 6.75 -6.30 -11.59
N ILE A 30 5.45 -6.59 -11.54
CA ILE A 30 4.80 -7.24 -10.40
C ILE A 30 4.26 -8.60 -10.86
N LYS A 31 4.56 -9.69 -10.13
CA LYS A 31 4.28 -11.07 -10.56
C LYS A 31 2.81 -11.36 -10.93
N LYS A 32 1.85 -10.63 -10.35
CA LYS A 32 0.41 -10.74 -10.63
C LYS A 32 -0.10 -9.72 -11.66
N GLY A 33 0.81 -9.14 -12.45
CA GLY A 33 0.51 -8.05 -13.37
C GLY A 33 0.67 -6.69 -12.71
N GLY A 34 1.10 -5.71 -13.50
CA GLY A 34 1.45 -4.37 -13.03
C GLY A 34 2.94 -4.07 -13.14
N SER A 35 3.29 -2.85 -12.74
CA SER A 35 4.66 -2.36 -12.75
C SER A 35 4.92 -1.46 -11.55
N TRP A 36 6.20 -1.31 -11.21
CA TRP A 36 6.66 -0.42 -10.18
C TRP A 36 7.94 0.28 -10.63
N ASN A 37 8.15 1.49 -10.14
CA ASN A 37 9.38 2.24 -10.36
C ASN A 37 9.71 3.07 -9.14
N PHE A 38 10.98 3.06 -8.74
CA PHE A 38 11.47 3.86 -7.64
C PHE A 38 12.44 4.93 -8.15
N SER A 39 12.09 6.19 -7.91
CA SER A 39 12.96 7.33 -8.19
C SER A 39 13.89 7.55 -7.01
N THR A 40 15.15 7.16 -7.15
CA THR A 40 16.18 7.36 -6.12
C THR A 40 16.41 8.85 -5.83
N GLU A 41 16.33 9.72 -6.84
CA GLU A 41 16.53 11.16 -6.69
C GLU A 41 15.47 11.82 -5.80
N ARG A 42 14.21 11.39 -5.96
CA ARG A 42 13.07 11.95 -5.23
C ARG A 42 12.69 11.12 -3.99
N GLN A 43 13.24 9.91 -3.85
CA GLN A 43 12.85 8.91 -2.86
C GLN A 43 11.35 8.56 -2.94
N LEU A 44 10.82 8.48 -4.17
CA LEU A 44 9.40 8.23 -4.43
C LEU A 44 9.16 6.95 -5.21
N LEU A 45 8.12 6.21 -4.84
CA LEU A 45 7.66 4.99 -5.49
C LEU A 45 6.41 5.25 -6.31
N ASN A 46 6.39 4.71 -7.52
CA ASN A 46 5.22 4.69 -8.38
C ASN A 46 4.79 3.24 -8.58
N LEU A 47 3.50 2.97 -8.44
CA LEU A 47 2.89 1.66 -8.58
C LEU A 47 1.77 1.69 -9.61
N ARG A 48 1.70 0.63 -10.42
CA ARG A 48 0.58 0.33 -11.29
C ARG A 48 0.11 -1.09 -11.00
N LEU A 49 -1.09 -1.22 -10.46
CA LEU A 49 -1.71 -2.49 -10.08
C LEU A 49 -3.00 -2.66 -10.91
N GLY A 50 -2.90 -3.35 -12.05
CA GLY A 50 -4.01 -3.43 -12.99
C GLY A 50 -4.38 -2.07 -13.58
N GLU A 51 -5.59 -1.60 -13.30
CA GLU A 51 -6.09 -0.26 -13.70
C GLU A 51 -5.74 0.83 -12.68
N ASP A 52 -5.47 0.46 -11.42
CA ASP A 52 -5.11 1.42 -10.38
C ASP A 52 -3.65 1.88 -10.56
N ALA A 53 -3.46 3.19 -10.69
CA ALA A 53 -2.15 3.82 -10.70
C ALA A 53 -2.02 4.75 -9.49
N VAL A 54 -0.92 4.59 -8.74
CA VAL A 54 -0.61 5.40 -7.56
C VAL A 54 0.82 5.89 -7.70
N SER A 55 0.99 7.21 -7.77
CA SER A 55 2.28 7.85 -7.94
C SER A 55 2.75 8.52 -6.65
N ASP A 56 4.04 8.84 -6.60
CA ASP A 56 4.64 9.66 -5.55
C ASP A 56 4.43 9.11 -4.12
N LEU A 57 4.44 7.78 -3.98
CA LEU A 57 4.42 7.11 -2.68
C LEU A 57 5.75 7.35 -1.95
N ILE A 58 5.68 7.74 -0.69
CA ILE A 58 6.84 7.97 0.16
C ILE A 58 7.30 6.64 0.73
N ILE A 59 8.57 6.28 0.53
CA ILE A 59 9.20 5.10 1.15
C ILE A 59 10.05 5.53 2.35
N PHE A 60 9.99 4.75 3.42
CA PHE A 60 10.85 4.93 4.59
C PHE A 60 11.10 3.62 5.33
N ALA A 61 12.17 3.56 6.12
CA ALA A 61 12.40 2.49 7.07
C ALA A 61 11.52 2.71 8.31
N GLY A 62 10.86 1.65 8.78
CA GLY A 62 9.98 1.68 9.95
C GLY A 62 9.99 0.37 10.71
N HIS A 63 9.11 0.26 11.70
CA HIS A 63 9.02 -0.93 12.55
C HIS A 63 7.69 -1.65 12.32
N ASP A 64 7.76 -2.93 11.95
CA ASP A 64 6.62 -3.83 11.96
C ASP A 64 6.36 -4.28 13.40
N TRP A 65 5.40 -3.62 14.05
CA TRP A 65 5.06 -3.92 15.43
C TRP A 65 4.51 -5.35 15.62
N GLU A 66 3.77 -5.88 14.64
CA GLU A 66 3.17 -7.21 14.72
C GLU A 66 4.23 -8.31 14.80
N ASN A 67 5.34 -8.12 14.08
CA ASN A 67 6.44 -9.08 13.99
C ASN A 67 7.72 -8.61 14.71
N GLN A 68 7.64 -7.49 15.43
CA GLN A 68 8.74 -6.87 16.18
C GLN A 68 10.05 -6.72 15.38
N THR A 69 9.96 -6.30 14.13
CA THR A 69 11.13 -6.24 13.23
C THR A 69 11.16 -4.97 12.39
N GLU A 70 12.37 -4.50 12.04
CA GLU A 70 12.53 -3.39 11.11
C GLU A 70 12.14 -3.83 9.69
N THR A 71 11.40 -2.96 9.01
CA THR A 71 10.94 -3.20 7.66
C THR A 71 10.89 -1.91 6.83
N VAL A 72 10.59 -2.06 5.55
CA VAL A 72 10.34 -0.96 4.63
C VAL A 72 8.84 -0.72 4.58
N LEU A 73 8.43 0.53 4.80
CA LEU A 73 7.06 0.99 4.72
C LEU A 73 6.92 1.98 3.58
N PHE A 74 5.71 2.07 3.01
CA PHE A 74 5.36 3.14 2.11
C PHE A 74 3.93 3.63 2.31
N THR A 75 3.72 4.92 2.04
CA THR A 75 2.40 5.54 2.13
C THR A 75 2.23 6.66 1.12
N GLY A 76 0.98 6.98 0.81
CA GLY A 76 0.60 8.13 0.00
C GLY A 76 -0.88 8.11 -0.32
N LEU A 77 -1.26 8.86 -1.34
CA LEU A 77 -2.64 8.98 -1.80
C LEU A 77 -2.73 8.56 -3.26
N ASP A 78 -3.84 7.93 -3.63
CA ASP A 78 -4.17 7.73 -5.03
C ASP A 78 -4.80 8.99 -5.65
N GLN A 79 -5.11 8.92 -6.95
CA GLN A 79 -5.72 10.03 -7.70
C GLN A 79 -7.10 10.47 -7.16
N ARG A 80 -7.75 9.64 -6.35
CA ARG A 80 -9.07 9.90 -5.74
C ARG A 80 -8.94 10.37 -4.29
N GLY A 81 -7.72 10.57 -3.78
CA GLY A 81 -7.45 10.94 -2.39
C GLY A 81 -7.63 9.80 -1.40
N ARG A 82 -7.67 8.53 -1.85
CA ARG A 82 -7.71 7.36 -0.97
C ARG A 82 -6.31 7.07 -0.45
N SER A 83 -6.23 6.76 0.84
CA SER A 83 -4.98 6.44 1.52
C SER A 83 -4.48 5.06 1.12
N VAL A 84 -3.21 4.98 0.71
CA VAL A 84 -2.52 3.74 0.35
C VAL A 84 -1.37 3.50 1.31
N TRP A 85 -1.32 2.30 1.87
CA TRP A 85 -0.32 1.89 2.85
C TRP A 85 0.24 0.54 2.42
N GLY A 86 1.55 0.37 2.59
CA GLY A 86 2.20 -0.90 2.32
C GLY A 86 3.38 -1.15 3.24
N LYS A 87 3.59 -2.43 3.51
CA LYS A 87 4.65 -2.97 4.35
C LYS A 87 5.36 -4.07 3.57
N ARG A 88 6.70 -4.03 3.52
CA ARG A 88 7.46 -5.17 3.02
C ARG A 88 7.35 -6.31 4.01
N VAL A 89 6.85 -7.45 3.55
CA VAL A 89 6.82 -8.70 4.31
C VAL A 89 8.00 -9.56 3.90
N LYS A 90 8.61 -10.27 4.86
CA LYS A 90 9.66 -11.26 4.61
C LYS A 90 9.05 -12.65 4.52
#